data_AF-A0A7H4LS18-F1
#
_entry.id   AF-A0A7H4LS18-F1
#
_cell.length_a   1.000
_cell.length_b   1.000
_cell.length_c   1.000
_cell.angle_alpha   90.00
_cell.angle_beta   90.00
_cell.angle_gamma   90.00
#
_symmetry.space_group_name_H-M   'P 1'
#
loop_
_entity.id
_entity.type
_entity.pdbx_description
1 polymer ?
#
loop_
_entity_poly.entity_id
_entity_poly.type
_entity_poly.pdbx_seq_one_letter_code
_entity_poly.pdbx_strand_id
1 'polypeptide(L)'
;MSKRKPIKRGKGPQTQNHSAGRGSVITFGAPEPILTTGTEYYNIQYDLQADHWRLPIDRLALAQLPNLNSQHGGVMYARRNMISADYNGGGLTHEELEGAAFDYLLCGDVALLKERNIFGSVCALTPLPSIYLRRRKSGDFVILQEGEPLVYSPDDIIYIKSYDPRQQIYGLPDYIGGDPFRVTEQ
;
A
#
# COMPACT_ATOMS: atom_id res chain seq x y z
N MET A 1 67.79 -1.71 38.15
CA MET A 1 67.12 -0.40 38.09
C MET A 1 65.93 -0.50 37.14
N SER A 2 64.69 -0.50 37.66
CA SER A 2 63.47 -0.45 36.84
C SER A 2 62.58 0.66 37.38
N LYS A 3 62.43 1.72 36.59
CA LYS A 3 61.74 2.96 36.96
C LYS A 3 60.23 2.78 36.80
N ARG A 4 59.48 2.75 37.91
CA ARG A 4 58.01 2.81 37.93
C ARG A 4 57.55 4.21 37.48
N LYS A 5 56.73 4.28 36.43
CA LYS A 5 56.03 5.51 35.99
C LYS A 5 54.74 5.70 36.82
N PRO A 6 54.39 6.93 37.23
CA PRO A 6 53.18 7.20 37.99
C PRO A 6 51.93 7.22 37.10
N ILE A 7 50.85 6.58 37.57
CA ILE A 7 49.52 6.61 36.95
C ILE A 7 48.87 7.96 37.23
N LYS A 8 48.59 8.76 36.19
CA LYS A 8 47.77 9.97 36.30
C LYS A 8 46.31 9.56 36.49
N ARG A 9 45.72 9.93 37.64
CA ARG A 9 44.29 9.79 37.93
C ARG A 9 43.49 10.65 36.95
N GLY A 10 42.64 10.01 36.13
CA GLY A 10 41.63 10.68 35.33
C GLY A 10 40.60 11.35 36.24
N LYS A 11 40.17 12.56 35.86
CA LYS A 11 39.12 13.32 36.55
C LYS A 11 37.83 12.48 36.62
N GLY A 12 37.27 12.34 37.82
CA GLY A 12 35.97 11.72 38.04
C GLY A 12 34.83 12.47 37.33
N PRO A 13 33.66 11.82 37.18
CA PRO A 13 32.52 12.39 36.48
C PRO A 13 32.10 13.70 37.13
N GLN A 14 31.99 14.75 36.33
CA GLN A 14 31.43 16.02 36.78
C GLN A 14 29.94 15.81 37.05
N THR A 15 29.57 15.83 38.32
CA THR A 15 28.17 15.90 38.75
C THR A 15 27.62 17.25 38.31
N GLN A 16 26.83 17.26 37.23
CA GLN A 16 26.05 18.44 36.85
C GLN A 16 24.94 18.61 37.89
N ASN A 17 25.01 19.71 38.64
CA ASN A 17 23.94 20.12 39.54
C ASN A 17 22.72 20.50 38.69
N HIS A 18 21.77 19.58 38.52
CA HIS A 18 20.45 19.92 38.01
C HIS A 18 19.67 20.65 39.10
N SER A 19 19.67 21.97 39.05
CA SER A 19 18.72 22.80 39.76
C SER A 19 17.30 22.40 39.32
N ALA A 20 16.50 21.86 40.24
CA ALA A 20 15.08 21.61 40.04
C ALA A 20 14.35 22.95 39.84
N GLY A 21 14.11 23.32 38.58
CA GLY A 21 13.45 24.57 38.22
C GLY A 21 12.73 24.43 36.89
N ARG A 22 11.38 24.46 36.97
CA ARG A 22 10.38 24.52 35.88
C ARG A 22 10.38 23.32 34.91
N GLY A 23 9.23 22.64 34.86
CA GLY A 23 8.98 21.50 34.00
C GLY A 23 9.44 21.74 32.57
N SER A 24 10.35 20.88 32.10
CA SER A 24 10.75 20.84 30.70
C SER A 24 9.57 20.32 29.89
N VAL A 25 8.88 21.22 29.19
CA VAL A 25 7.89 20.84 28.18
C VAL A 25 8.66 20.17 27.05
N ILE A 26 8.43 18.86 26.85
CA ILE A 26 8.88 18.16 25.64
C ILE A 26 7.93 18.61 24.53
N THR A 27 8.38 19.54 23.70
CA THR A 27 7.64 19.92 22.50
C THR A 27 7.98 18.92 21.41
N PHE A 28 7.02 18.06 21.08
CA PHE A 28 7.11 17.28 19.85
C PHE A 28 6.95 18.25 18.68
N GLY A 29 7.87 18.19 17.71
CA GLY A 29 7.72 18.91 16.45
C GLY A 29 6.47 18.46 15.71
N ALA A 30 6.04 19.24 14.72
CA ALA A 30 5.02 18.76 13.79
C ALA A 30 5.48 17.42 13.19
N PRO A 31 4.58 16.44 13.05
CA PRO A 31 4.96 15.14 12.49
C PRO A 31 5.56 15.34 11.10
N GLU A 32 6.78 14.84 10.89
CA GLU A 32 7.35 14.81 9.55
C GLU A 32 6.67 13.71 8.74
N PRO A 33 6.15 14.02 7.54
CA PRO A 33 5.53 13.00 6.69
C PRO A 33 6.60 12.00 6.25
N ILE A 34 6.35 10.71 6.48
CA ILE A 34 7.27 9.61 6.12
C ILE A 34 7.38 9.46 4.59
N LEU A 35 6.30 9.82 3.87
CA LEU A 35 6.28 9.95 2.42
C LEU A 35 5.97 11.39 2.04
N THR A 36 6.91 12.02 1.34
CA THR A 36 6.78 13.41 0.89
C THR A 36 6.04 13.52 -0.45
N THR A 37 5.84 12.41 -1.17
CA THR A 37 5.29 12.40 -2.54
C THR A 37 4.46 11.13 -2.81
N GLY A 38 3.33 11.26 -3.51
CA GLY A 38 2.57 10.14 -4.09
C GLY A 38 1.41 9.58 -3.25
N THR A 39 1.31 9.93 -1.97
CA THR A 39 0.17 9.58 -1.09
C THR A 39 -0.97 10.61 -1.11
N GLU A 40 -0.88 11.62 -1.98
CA GLU A 40 -1.95 12.60 -2.15
C GLU A 40 -3.18 11.95 -2.78
N TYR A 41 -4.35 12.36 -2.28
CA TYR A 41 -5.61 11.88 -2.82
C TYR A 41 -6.02 12.71 -4.04
N TYR A 42 -6.20 12.06 -5.18
CA TYR A 42 -6.68 12.68 -6.42
C TYR A 42 -8.18 12.49 -6.62
N ASN A 43 -8.85 13.56 -7.06
CA ASN A 43 -10.25 13.52 -7.47
C ASN A 43 -10.44 12.68 -8.75
N ILE A 44 -11.68 12.29 -9.02
CA ILE A 44 -12.05 11.53 -10.22
C ILE A 44 -11.72 12.34 -11.47
N GLN A 45 -10.75 11.86 -12.25
CA GLN A 45 -10.32 12.48 -13.49
C GLN A 45 -10.02 11.40 -14.54
N TYR A 46 -10.43 11.63 -15.78
CA TYR A 46 -10.04 10.78 -16.91
C TYR A 46 -8.91 11.41 -17.69
N ASP A 47 -7.85 10.64 -17.93
CA ASP A 47 -6.75 11.07 -18.81
C ASP A 47 -7.07 10.64 -20.25
N LEU A 48 -7.23 11.62 -21.15
CA LEU A 48 -7.52 11.37 -22.56
C LEU A 48 -6.30 10.90 -23.35
N GLN A 49 -5.08 11.20 -22.89
CA GLN A 49 -3.84 10.79 -23.56
C GLN A 49 -3.45 9.38 -23.14
N ALA A 50 -3.51 9.08 -21.84
CA ALA A 50 -3.24 7.75 -21.31
C ALA A 50 -4.41 6.76 -21.48
N ASP A 51 -5.59 7.28 -21.85
CA ASP A 51 -6.84 6.53 -22.07
C ASP A 51 -7.26 5.65 -20.88
N HIS A 52 -7.20 6.22 -19.67
CA HIS A 52 -7.73 5.57 -18.49
C HIS A 52 -8.09 6.57 -17.37
N TRP A 53 -8.92 6.13 -16.44
CA TRP A 53 -9.19 6.87 -15.21
C TRP A 53 -7.92 6.97 -14.37
N ARG A 54 -7.70 8.15 -13.79
CA ARG A 54 -6.63 8.40 -12.83
C ARG A 54 -6.93 7.65 -11.53
N LEU A 55 -5.89 7.08 -10.93
CA LEU A 55 -5.98 6.43 -9.63
C LEU A 55 -6.24 7.44 -8.50
N PRO A 56 -6.95 7.07 -7.42
CA PRO A 56 -7.14 7.94 -6.28
C PRO A 56 -5.82 8.22 -5.54
N ILE A 57 -4.93 7.24 -5.44
CA ILE A 57 -3.58 7.36 -4.87
C ILE A 57 -2.63 6.56 -5.75
N ASP A 58 -1.37 6.98 -5.83
CA ASP A 58 -0.34 6.21 -6.54
C ASP A 58 -0.14 4.83 -5.87
N ARG A 59 -0.39 3.75 -6.63
CA ARG A 59 -0.26 2.37 -6.15
C ARG A 59 1.19 1.99 -5.85
N LEU A 60 2.17 2.59 -6.52
CA LEU A 60 3.58 2.35 -6.20
C LEU A 60 3.95 2.97 -4.85
N ALA A 61 3.41 4.14 -4.53
CA ALA A 61 3.57 4.74 -3.19
C ALA A 61 2.87 3.86 -2.13
N LEU A 62 1.67 3.34 -2.42
CA LEU A 62 0.97 2.41 -1.53
C LEU A 62 1.77 1.14 -1.24
N ALA A 63 2.46 0.58 -2.25
CA ALA A 63 3.29 -0.62 -2.09
C ALA A 63 4.51 -0.42 -1.17
N GLN A 64 4.99 0.81 -1.03
CA GLN A 64 6.11 1.13 -0.14
C GLN A 64 5.67 1.29 1.32
N LEU A 65 4.44 1.75 1.56
CA LEU A 65 3.92 2.06 2.90
C LEU A 65 4.05 0.92 3.93
N PRO A 66 3.71 -0.35 3.61
CA PRO A 66 3.85 -1.45 4.58
C PRO A 66 5.28 -1.66 5.08
N ASN A 67 6.28 -1.31 4.27
CA ASN A 67 7.69 -1.45 4.62
C ASN A 67 8.23 -0.24 5.42
N LEU A 68 7.54 0.91 5.36
CA LEU A 68 7.96 2.14 6.02
C LEU A 68 7.44 2.27 7.45
N ASN A 69 6.41 1.51 7.82
CA ASN A 69 5.87 1.50 9.17
C ASN A 69 5.65 0.06 9.68
N SER A 70 6.27 -0.25 10.82
CA SER A 70 6.15 -1.55 11.51
C SER A 70 4.71 -2.02 11.76
N GLN A 71 3.76 -1.10 11.91
CA GLN A 71 2.36 -1.43 12.18
C GLN A 71 1.60 -1.88 10.92
N HIS A 72 1.96 -1.35 9.75
CA HIS A 72 1.27 -1.67 8.50
C HIS A 72 1.61 -3.06 7.98
N GLY A 73 2.89 -3.47 8.01
CA GLY A 73 3.29 -4.79 7.56
C GLY A 73 2.57 -5.92 8.31
N GLY A 74 2.62 -5.89 9.65
CA GLY A 74 2.04 -6.96 10.49
C GLY A 74 0.54 -7.15 10.28
N VAL A 75 -0.24 -6.05 10.25
CA VAL A 75 -1.70 -6.13 10.07
C VAL A 75 -2.09 -6.65 8.68
N MET A 76 -1.31 -6.31 7.64
CA MET A 76 -1.58 -6.79 6.28
C MET A 76 -1.42 -8.29 6.14
N TYR A 77 -0.28 -8.82 6.59
CA TYR A 77 -0.05 -10.27 6.54
C TYR A 77 -1.04 -11.04 7.41
N ALA A 78 -1.39 -10.51 8.59
CA ALA A 78 -2.39 -11.14 9.46
C ALA A 78 -3.76 -11.22 8.77
N ARG A 79 -4.26 -10.12 8.18
CA ARG A 79 -5.56 -10.10 7.48
C ARG A 79 -5.55 -10.98 6.24
N ARG A 80 -4.47 -10.97 5.46
CA ARG A 80 -4.30 -11.86 4.31
C ARG A 80 -4.44 -13.32 4.73
N ASN A 81 -3.74 -13.73 5.78
CA ASN A 81 -3.80 -15.10 6.29
C ASN A 81 -5.18 -15.46 6.85
N MET A 82 -5.88 -14.50 7.48
CA MET A 82 -7.26 -14.71 7.93
C MET A 82 -8.22 -14.92 6.75
N ILE A 83 -8.02 -14.21 5.64
CA ILE A 83 -8.83 -14.37 4.42
C ILE A 83 -8.55 -15.73 3.76
N SER A 84 -7.30 -16.18 3.72
CA SER A 84 -6.93 -17.45 3.08
C SER A 84 -7.12 -18.69 3.96
N ALA A 85 -7.27 -18.54 5.29
CA ALA A 85 -7.26 -19.64 6.26
C ALA A 85 -8.19 -20.81 5.93
N ASP A 86 -9.43 -20.53 5.54
CA ASP A 86 -10.46 -21.55 5.28
C ASP A 86 -10.72 -21.76 3.78
N TYR A 87 -9.75 -21.39 2.92
CA TYR A 87 -9.91 -21.56 1.48
C TYR A 87 -9.73 -23.02 1.06
N ASN A 88 -10.84 -23.63 0.66
CA ASN A 88 -10.91 -25.04 0.24
C ASN A 88 -10.85 -25.25 -1.28
N GLY A 89 -10.86 -24.17 -2.08
CA GLY A 89 -10.88 -24.20 -3.55
C GLY A 89 -11.99 -23.32 -4.16
N GLY A 90 -11.96 -23.11 -5.47
CA GLY A 90 -12.92 -22.21 -6.14
C GLY A 90 -12.46 -21.51 -7.42
N GLY A 91 -11.38 -21.99 -8.06
CA GLY A 91 -10.83 -21.42 -9.30
C GLY A 91 -9.49 -20.72 -9.12
N LEU A 92 -9.12 -20.36 -7.89
CA LEU A 92 -7.77 -19.90 -7.54
C LEU A 92 -7.01 -21.02 -6.82
N THR A 93 -5.70 -21.03 -6.92
CA THR A 93 -4.82 -21.71 -5.97
C THR A 93 -4.78 -20.95 -4.64
N HIS A 94 -4.26 -21.57 -3.58
CA HIS A 94 -4.12 -20.91 -2.29
C HIS A 94 -3.16 -19.70 -2.37
N GLU A 95 -2.07 -19.83 -3.13
CA GLU A 95 -1.09 -18.75 -3.36
C GLU A 95 -1.72 -17.58 -4.13
N GLU A 96 -2.48 -17.86 -5.19
CA GLU A 96 -3.19 -16.82 -5.94
C GLU A 96 -4.24 -16.09 -5.09
N LEU A 97 -4.94 -16.82 -4.21
CA LEU A 97 -5.86 -16.18 -3.27
C LEU A 97 -5.10 -15.29 -2.28
N GLU A 98 -3.98 -15.74 -1.72
CA GLU A 98 -3.16 -14.90 -0.84
C GLU A 98 -2.67 -13.64 -1.55
N GLY A 99 -2.21 -13.77 -2.81
CA GLY A 99 -1.83 -12.64 -3.64
C GLY A 99 -2.99 -11.68 -3.89
N ALA A 100 -4.15 -12.20 -4.28
CA ALA A 100 -5.36 -11.41 -4.54
C ALA A 100 -5.84 -10.66 -3.28
N ALA A 101 -5.83 -11.33 -2.13
CA ALA A 101 -6.19 -10.75 -0.86
C ALA A 101 -5.20 -9.64 -0.46
N PHE A 102 -3.90 -9.87 -0.68
CA PHE A 102 -2.89 -8.85 -0.40
C PHE A 102 -3.06 -7.63 -1.29
N ASP A 103 -3.27 -7.82 -2.59
CA ASP A 103 -3.54 -6.75 -3.55
C ASP A 103 -4.79 -5.93 -3.16
N TYR A 104 -5.87 -6.59 -2.77
CA TYR A 104 -7.08 -5.94 -2.27
C TYR A 104 -6.81 -5.10 -1.02
N LEU A 105 -6.07 -5.64 -0.06
CA LEU A 105 -5.72 -4.93 1.17
C LEU A 105 -4.79 -3.75 0.91
N LEU A 106 -3.85 -3.89 -0.04
CA LEU A 106 -2.84 -2.88 -0.38
C LEU A 106 -3.40 -1.76 -1.26
N CYS A 107 -4.09 -2.10 -2.35
CA CYS A 107 -4.58 -1.14 -3.33
C CYS A 107 -6.02 -0.71 -3.07
N GLY A 108 -6.76 -1.44 -2.22
CA GLY A 108 -8.19 -1.28 -2.03
C GLY A 108 -9.04 -1.99 -3.07
N ASP A 109 -8.44 -2.65 -4.05
CA ASP A 109 -9.13 -3.37 -5.11
C ASP A 109 -8.29 -4.51 -5.69
N VAL A 110 -8.97 -5.44 -6.37
CA VAL A 110 -8.35 -6.55 -7.11
C VAL A 110 -9.24 -6.96 -8.27
N ALA A 111 -8.63 -7.30 -9.40
CA ALA A 111 -9.31 -7.87 -10.55
C ALA A 111 -8.93 -9.35 -10.70
N LEU A 112 -9.91 -10.21 -10.89
CA LEU A 112 -9.72 -11.63 -11.18
C LEU A 112 -10.17 -11.90 -12.62
N LEU A 113 -9.26 -12.37 -13.46
CA LEU A 113 -9.54 -12.79 -14.83
C LEU A 113 -10.24 -14.15 -14.82
N LYS A 114 -11.35 -14.27 -15.55
CA LYS A 114 -12.05 -15.52 -15.78
C LYS A 114 -11.38 -16.28 -16.91
N GLU A 115 -10.77 -17.42 -16.60
CA GLU A 115 -10.25 -18.32 -17.61
C GLU A 115 -11.34 -19.23 -18.13
N ARG A 116 -11.55 -19.22 -19.45
CA ARG A 116 -12.63 -19.96 -20.10
C ARG A 116 -12.06 -21.08 -20.96
N ASN A 117 -12.68 -22.25 -20.89
CA ASN A 117 -12.38 -23.34 -21.80
C ASN A 117 -12.96 -23.08 -23.21
N ILE A 118 -12.67 -23.97 -24.16
CA ILE A 118 -13.17 -23.88 -25.55
C ILE A 118 -14.70 -23.88 -25.67
N PHE A 119 -15.41 -24.33 -24.63
CA PHE A 119 -16.87 -24.32 -24.55
C PHE A 119 -17.41 -23.05 -23.85
N GLY A 120 -16.55 -22.08 -23.53
CA GLY A 120 -16.90 -20.81 -22.90
C GLY A 120 -17.18 -20.87 -21.39
N SER A 121 -17.04 -22.04 -20.77
CA SER A 121 -17.24 -22.23 -19.33
C SER A 121 -16.03 -21.77 -18.55
N VAL A 122 -16.24 -21.06 -17.44
CA VAL A 122 -15.17 -20.59 -16.55
C VAL A 122 -14.59 -21.78 -15.80
N CYS A 123 -13.31 -22.07 -15.99
CA CYS A 123 -12.61 -23.21 -15.39
C CYS A 123 -11.60 -22.81 -14.31
N ALA A 124 -11.07 -21.59 -14.37
CA ALA A 124 -10.14 -21.05 -13.38
C ALA A 124 -10.27 -19.53 -13.29
N LEU A 125 -9.61 -18.96 -12.29
CA LEU A 125 -9.49 -17.53 -12.08
C LEU A 125 -8.01 -17.19 -11.95
N THR A 126 -7.60 -16.05 -12.48
CA THR A 126 -6.21 -15.56 -12.36
C THR A 126 -6.22 -14.14 -11.79
N PRO A 127 -5.57 -13.88 -10.65
CA PRO A 127 -5.50 -12.53 -10.10
C PRO A 127 -4.61 -11.65 -10.97
N LEU A 128 -5.13 -10.48 -11.34
CA LEU A 128 -4.39 -9.48 -12.09
C LEU A 128 -3.71 -8.49 -11.13
N PRO A 129 -2.47 -8.06 -11.42
CA PRO A 129 -1.70 -7.22 -10.52
C PRO A 129 -2.33 -5.83 -10.40
N SER A 130 -2.82 -5.54 -9.20
CA SER A 130 -3.58 -4.32 -8.94
C SER A 130 -2.71 -3.08 -9.12
N ILE A 131 -1.41 -3.14 -8.78
CA ILE A 131 -0.47 -2.01 -8.98
C ILE A 131 -0.54 -1.44 -10.40
N TYR A 132 -0.66 -2.30 -11.40
CA TYR A 132 -0.66 -1.93 -12.81
C TYR A 132 -2.05 -1.84 -13.46
N LEU A 133 -3.09 -2.23 -12.72
CA LEU A 133 -4.47 -2.20 -13.19
C LEU A 133 -4.95 -0.76 -13.41
N ARG A 134 -5.56 -0.53 -14.57
CA ARG A 134 -6.26 0.70 -14.95
C ARG A 134 -7.62 0.37 -15.55
N ARG A 135 -8.50 1.38 -15.59
CA ARG A 135 -9.86 1.25 -16.10
C ARG A 135 -10.12 2.32 -17.16
N ARG A 136 -10.67 1.93 -18.30
CA ARG A 136 -11.05 2.85 -19.39
C ARG A 136 -12.46 3.40 -19.19
N LYS A 137 -12.83 4.41 -19.99
CA LYS A 137 -14.21 4.92 -20.07
C LYS A 137 -15.19 3.90 -20.62
N SER A 138 -14.75 3.00 -21.51
CA SER A 138 -15.54 1.87 -22.02
C SER A 138 -15.93 0.88 -20.92
N GLY A 139 -15.22 0.89 -19.80
CA GLY A 139 -15.34 -0.09 -18.72
C GLY A 139 -14.22 -1.12 -18.71
N ASP A 140 -13.46 -1.24 -19.81
CA ASP A 140 -12.38 -2.21 -19.97
C ASP A 140 -11.31 -2.06 -18.89
N PHE A 141 -10.74 -3.20 -18.52
CA PHE A 141 -9.61 -3.30 -17.61
C PHE A 141 -8.32 -3.38 -18.41
N VAL A 142 -7.31 -2.64 -17.98
CA VAL A 142 -6.03 -2.54 -18.67
C VAL A 142 -4.91 -2.83 -17.69
N ILE A 143 -4.00 -3.73 -18.03
CA ILE A 143 -2.77 -3.96 -17.28
C ILE A 143 -1.64 -3.26 -18.00
N LEU A 144 -1.10 -2.23 -17.34
CA LEU A 144 0.10 -1.55 -17.82
C LEU A 144 1.32 -2.46 -17.62
N GLN A 145 2.11 -2.63 -18.67
CA GLN A 145 3.33 -3.42 -18.64
C GLN A 145 4.35 -2.84 -19.62
N GLU A 146 5.58 -3.36 -19.61
CA GLU A 146 6.56 -3.01 -20.63
C GLU A 146 6.07 -3.52 -22.00
N GLY A 147 5.85 -2.60 -22.94
CA GLY A 147 5.31 -2.91 -24.27
C GLY A 147 3.81 -2.63 -24.37
N GLU A 148 3.10 -3.47 -25.12
CA GLU A 148 1.66 -3.31 -25.34
C GLU A 148 0.87 -3.69 -24.08
N PRO A 149 -0.08 -2.84 -23.65
CA PRO A 149 -0.89 -3.13 -22.48
C PRO A 149 -1.86 -4.28 -22.75
N LEU A 150 -2.10 -5.11 -21.73
CA LEU A 150 -3.13 -6.15 -21.82
C LEU A 150 -4.49 -5.53 -21.56
N VAL A 151 -5.47 -5.81 -22.41
CA VAL A 151 -6.82 -5.26 -22.30
C VAL A 151 -7.82 -6.40 -22.12
N TYR A 152 -8.69 -6.28 -21.13
CA TYR A 152 -9.71 -7.24 -20.78
C TYR A 152 -11.08 -6.59 -20.73
N SER A 153 -12.07 -7.27 -21.30
CA SER A 153 -13.48 -6.86 -21.24
C SER A 153 -14.01 -6.96 -19.80
N PRO A 154 -14.94 -6.08 -19.38
CA PRO A 154 -15.65 -6.23 -18.11
C PRO A 154 -16.30 -7.60 -17.93
N ASP A 155 -16.73 -8.22 -19.03
CA ASP A 155 -17.38 -9.53 -19.03
C ASP A 155 -16.43 -10.68 -18.71
N ASP A 156 -15.12 -10.45 -18.72
CA ASP A 156 -14.09 -11.43 -18.37
C ASP A 156 -13.42 -11.16 -17.03
N ILE A 157 -13.75 -10.04 -16.36
CA ILE A 157 -13.19 -9.69 -15.06
C ILE A 157 -14.24 -9.82 -13.96
N ILE A 158 -13.83 -10.37 -12.81
CA ILE A 158 -14.50 -10.18 -11.53
C ILE A 158 -13.71 -9.10 -10.79
N TYR A 159 -14.32 -7.93 -10.61
CA TYR A 159 -13.65 -6.79 -9.97
C TYR A 159 -14.19 -6.56 -8.58
N ILE A 160 -13.31 -6.67 -7.58
CA ILE A 160 -13.62 -6.51 -6.18
C ILE A 160 -12.93 -5.25 -5.71
N LYS A 161 -13.68 -4.33 -5.11
CA LYS A 161 -13.13 -3.07 -4.61
C LYS A 161 -13.76 -2.66 -3.29
N SER A 162 -12.96 -2.03 -2.44
CA SER A 162 -13.41 -1.31 -1.25
C SER A 162 -14.24 -0.11 -1.67
N TYR A 163 -15.22 0.24 -0.83
CA TYR A 163 -16.04 1.42 -1.05
C TYR A 163 -15.23 2.68 -0.74
N ASP A 164 -15.24 3.62 -1.68
CA ASP A 164 -14.75 4.98 -1.49
C ASP A 164 -15.87 5.95 -1.85
N PRO A 165 -16.33 6.81 -0.91
CA PRO A 165 -17.38 7.79 -1.20
C PRO A 165 -16.95 8.85 -2.22
N ARG A 166 -15.65 9.13 -2.35
CA ARG A 166 -15.08 10.18 -3.22
C ARG A 166 -14.68 9.66 -4.61
N GLN A 167 -14.46 8.37 -4.78
CA GLN A 167 -14.05 7.74 -6.05
C GLN A 167 -14.83 6.45 -6.30
N GLN A 168 -15.67 6.44 -7.35
CA GLN A 168 -16.46 5.24 -7.69
C GLN A 168 -15.77 4.31 -8.70
N ILE A 169 -14.63 4.69 -9.25
CA ILE A 169 -13.94 3.90 -10.28
C ILE A 169 -13.08 2.80 -9.66
N TYR A 170 -12.23 3.17 -8.71
CA TYR A 170 -11.30 2.28 -8.01
C TYR A 170 -11.67 2.13 -6.53
N GLY A 171 -11.03 1.18 -5.85
CA GLY A 171 -11.12 1.08 -4.40
C GLY A 171 -10.07 1.95 -3.70
N LEU A 172 -10.29 2.16 -2.40
CA LEU A 172 -9.35 2.82 -1.51
C LEU A 172 -9.06 1.86 -0.34
N PRO A 173 -7.79 1.61 -0.01
CA PRO A 173 -7.46 0.74 1.10
C PRO A 173 -7.72 1.45 2.45
N ASP A 174 -7.95 0.67 3.51
CA ASP A 174 -8.36 1.19 4.82
C ASP A 174 -7.19 1.51 5.76
N TYR A 175 -6.00 0.95 5.52
CA TYR A 175 -4.83 1.09 6.39
C TYR A 175 -4.11 2.44 6.31
N ILE A 176 -4.48 3.30 5.35
CA ILE A 176 -3.83 4.59 5.09
C ILE A 176 -4.39 5.74 5.96
N GLY A 177 -5.39 5.49 6.80
CA GLY A 177 -6.08 6.52 7.60
C GLY A 177 -5.23 7.25 8.67
N GLY A 178 -3.96 6.89 8.84
CA GLY A 178 -3.03 7.56 9.76
C GLY A 178 -2.26 8.74 9.15
N ASP A 179 -2.20 8.85 7.81
CA ASP A 179 -1.44 9.90 7.15
C ASP A 179 -2.34 11.10 6.80
N PRO A 180 -1.95 12.34 7.15
CA PRO A 180 -2.71 13.52 6.78
C PRO A 180 -2.67 13.72 5.27
N PHE A 181 -3.76 13.38 4.59
CA PHE A 181 -3.92 13.68 3.16
C PHE A 181 -3.79 15.18 2.95
N ARG A 182 -2.85 15.59 2.10
CA ARG A 182 -2.95 16.88 1.43
C ARG A 182 -4.04 16.76 0.39
N VAL A 183 -5.19 17.37 0.67
CA VAL A 183 -6.20 17.63 -0.34
C VAL A 183 -5.63 18.75 -1.21
N THR A 184 -5.18 18.40 -2.42
CA THR A 184 -4.87 19.41 -3.43
C THR A 184 -6.19 19.94 -3.97
N GLU A 185 -6.63 21.10 -3.47
CA GLU A 185 -7.58 21.93 -4.17
C GLU A 185 -6.89 22.47 -5.43
N GLN A 186 -7.35 22.06 -6.61
CA GLN A 186 -7.05 22.70 -7.89
C GLN A 186 -8.30 23.42 -8.37
#